data_AF-A0A949NL99-F1
#
_entry.id   AF-A0A949NL99-F1
#
_cell.length_a   1.000
_cell.length_b   1.000
_cell.length_c   1.000
_cell.angle_alpha   90.00
_cell.angle_beta   90.00
_cell.angle_gamma   90.00
#
_symmetry.space_group_name_H-M   'P 1'
#
loop_
_entity.id
_entity.type
_entity.pdbx_description
1 polymer ?
#
loop_
_entity_poly.entity_id
_entity_poly.type
_entity_poly.pdbx_seq_one_letter_code
_entity_poly.pdbx_strand_id
1 'polypeptide(L)'
;MAISLNILSLVVVPLVYAVGVVFALVAISQERSSQGAVAWAVALVTMPFLSVPLFMIFGGWRFSGYVKKFRTQLAKTPINRDLLPNTLRLSRTELGAMQVIEKLARFPFTRGNETDLLIDAEETYAAIFQSIDRSERSILMQFYIINNDDVGREFARHLISAAQRGVQVRLLYDEIGCSRTPEAYFSRLRSAGISVSPFGSATRMGKRFQINFRNHRKIAVFDAQIGFTGGLNIGDEYLGKSKGQRTWRDTCLRFTGPTVKAAQFSFLEDWHWATGEQFELDWSIPTIQDDAKTALFLATGPADKDDTFKLFVVQAINAAQDSIWIATPYFVPDEEVITALHLAVMRG
;
A
#
# COMPACT_ATOMS: atom_id res chain seq x y z
N MET A 1 -46.20 -23.16 -20.39
CA MET A 1 -44.74 -22.89 -20.38
C MET A 1 -44.36 -21.57 -21.06
N ALA A 2 -45.00 -21.17 -22.19
CA ALA A 2 -44.74 -19.88 -22.83
C ALA A 2 -45.25 -18.64 -22.04
N ILE A 3 -46.41 -18.76 -21.36
CA ILE A 3 -47.02 -17.66 -20.59
C ILE A 3 -46.21 -17.35 -19.30
N SER A 4 -45.65 -18.38 -18.66
CA SER A 4 -44.78 -18.24 -17.48
C SER A 4 -43.44 -17.55 -17.80
N LEU A 5 -42.92 -17.70 -19.03
CA LEU A 5 -41.71 -16.99 -19.47
C LEU A 5 -41.95 -15.47 -19.61
N ASN A 6 -43.15 -15.05 -20.01
CA ASN A 6 -43.50 -13.64 -20.19
C ASN A 6 -43.65 -12.88 -18.87
N ILE A 7 -44.24 -13.49 -17.86
CA ILE A 7 -44.39 -12.84 -16.54
C ILE A 7 -43.02 -12.67 -15.87
N LEU A 8 -42.14 -13.67 -16.02
CA LEU A 8 -40.79 -13.60 -15.50
C LEU A 8 -39.97 -12.48 -16.18
N SER A 9 -40.06 -12.33 -17.50
CA SER A 9 -39.36 -11.25 -18.21
C SER A 9 -39.93 -9.86 -17.89
N LEU A 10 -41.25 -9.73 -17.72
CA LEU A 10 -41.94 -8.50 -17.32
C LEU A 10 -41.52 -7.98 -15.94
N VAL A 11 -41.04 -8.85 -15.05
CA VAL A 11 -40.59 -8.47 -13.70
C VAL A 11 -39.07 -8.36 -13.62
N VAL A 12 -38.34 -9.33 -14.19
CA VAL A 12 -36.88 -9.41 -14.07
C VAL A 12 -36.19 -8.28 -14.85
N VAL A 13 -36.67 -7.94 -16.05
CA VAL A 13 -36.02 -6.89 -16.86
C VAL A 13 -36.12 -5.52 -16.17
N PRO A 14 -37.30 -5.01 -15.76
CA PRO A 14 -37.38 -3.73 -15.06
C PRO A 14 -36.59 -3.71 -13.75
N LEU A 15 -36.56 -4.83 -13.01
CA LEU A 15 -35.78 -4.96 -11.78
C LEU A 15 -34.29 -4.78 -12.04
N VAL A 16 -33.74 -5.42 -13.07
CA VAL A 16 -32.31 -5.31 -13.42
C VAL A 16 -31.96 -3.88 -13.85
N TYR A 17 -32.82 -3.20 -14.61
CA TYR A 17 -32.63 -1.79 -14.95
C TYR A 17 -32.73 -0.88 -13.72
N ALA A 18 -33.66 -1.13 -12.81
CA ALA A 18 -33.77 -0.38 -11.56
C ALA A 18 -32.50 -0.55 -10.69
N VAL A 19 -31.98 -1.77 -10.58
CA VAL A 19 -30.70 -2.04 -9.91
C VAL A 19 -29.55 -1.32 -10.63
N GLY A 20 -29.52 -1.33 -11.96
CA GLY A 20 -28.56 -0.58 -12.77
C GLY A 20 -28.56 0.91 -12.48
N VAL A 21 -29.75 1.55 -12.40
CA VAL A 21 -29.88 2.97 -12.03
C VAL A 21 -29.38 3.24 -10.62
N VAL A 22 -29.74 2.38 -9.65
CA VAL A 22 -29.23 2.51 -8.27
C VAL A 22 -27.70 2.42 -8.26
N PHE A 23 -27.12 1.45 -8.96
CA PHE A 23 -25.67 1.30 -9.06
C PHE A 23 -25.01 2.46 -9.81
N ALA A 24 -25.66 3.07 -10.80
CA ALA A 24 -25.15 4.25 -11.47
C ALA A 24 -25.07 5.45 -10.51
N LEU A 25 -26.09 5.67 -9.69
CA LEU A 25 -26.08 6.71 -8.64
C LEU A 25 -24.98 6.43 -7.61
N VAL A 26 -24.81 5.16 -7.22
CA VAL A 26 -23.72 4.70 -6.35
C VAL A 26 -22.37 5.01 -6.99
N ALA A 27 -22.15 4.64 -8.26
CA ALA A 27 -20.91 4.90 -8.99
C ALA A 27 -20.58 6.40 -9.02
N ILE A 28 -21.55 7.25 -9.36
CA ILE A 28 -21.38 8.71 -9.38
C ILE A 28 -20.98 9.25 -8.00
N SER A 29 -21.53 8.68 -6.92
CA SER A 29 -21.24 9.12 -5.55
C SER A 29 -19.92 8.60 -4.96
N GLN A 30 -19.34 7.53 -5.53
CA GLN A 30 -18.20 6.82 -4.96
C GLN A 30 -16.93 6.91 -5.80
N GLU A 31 -17.07 7.08 -7.12
CA GLU A 31 -15.95 7.10 -8.04
C GLU A 31 -15.14 8.39 -7.89
N ARG A 32 -13.80 8.26 -7.86
CA ARG A 32 -12.90 9.40 -7.61
C ARG A 32 -12.66 10.26 -8.84
N SER A 33 -12.91 9.71 -10.02
CA SER A 33 -12.75 10.40 -11.30
C SER A 33 -14.10 10.66 -11.97
N SER A 34 -14.24 11.82 -12.60
CA SER A 34 -15.43 12.17 -13.40
C SER A 34 -15.61 11.20 -14.58
N GLN A 35 -14.51 10.85 -15.25
CA GLN A 35 -14.51 9.93 -16.39
C GLN A 35 -14.97 8.53 -15.98
N GLY A 36 -14.45 7.98 -14.88
CA GLY A 36 -14.88 6.68 -14.34
C GLY A 36 -16.35 6.70 -13.92
N ALA A 37 -16.80 7.78 -13.28
CA ALA A 37 -18.19 7.93 -12.83
C ALA A 37 -19.15 7.89 -14.02
N VAL A 38 -18.84 8.63 -15.08
CA VAL A 38 -19.62 8.67 -16.32
C VAL A 38 -19.60 7.31 -17.01
N ALA A 39 -18.42 6.68 -17.15
CA ALA A 39 -18.30 5.38 -17.80
C ALA A 39 -19.16 4.31 -17.10
N TRP A 40 -19.09 4.23 -15.77
CA TRP A 40 -19.94 3.32 -15.00
C TRP A 40 -21.41 3.68 -15.10
N ALA A 41 -21.79 4.96 -14.97
CA ALA A 41 -23.18 5.37 -15.06
C ALA A 41 -23.81 5.03 -16.41
N VAL A 42 -23.11 5.35 -17.51
CA VAL A 42 -23.58 5.02 -18.88
C VAL A 42 -23.69 3.51 -19.05
N ALA A 43 -22.67 2.74 -18.66
CA ALA A 43 -22.70 1.29 -18.78
C ALA A 43 -23.83 0.65 -17.95
N LEU A 44 -24.05 1.12 -16.73
CA LEU A 44 -25.07 0.61 -15.80
C LEU A 44 -26.50 0.91 -16.24
N VAL A 45 -26.73 2.02 -16.93
CA VAL A 45 -28.04 2.38 -17.45
C VAL A 45 -28.30 1.72 -18.82
N THR A 46 -27.30 1.65 -19.70
CA THR A 46 -27.49 1.17 -21.08
C THR A 46 -27.42 -0.35 -21.23
N MET A 47 -26.55 -1.02 -20.46
CA MET A 47 -26.31 -2.46 -20.57
C MET A 47 -26.25 -3.18 -19.20
N PRO A 48 -27.27 -3.03 -18.33
CA PRO A 48 -27.23 -3.49 -16.94
C PRO A 48 -26.98 -4.99 -16.78
N PHE A 49 -27.44 -5.83 -17.72
CA PHE A 49 -27.19 -7.28 -17.65
C PHE A 49 -25.71 -7.66 -17.69
N LEU A 50 -24.86 -6.82 -18.29
CA LEU A 50 -23.41 -6.99 -18.29
C LEU A 50 -22.75 -6.13 -17.20
N SER A 51 -23.13 -4.86 -17.11
CA SER A 51 -22.45 -3.89 -16.26
C SER A 51 -22.79 -4.02 -14.78
N VAL A 52 -23.99 -4.50 -14.40
CA VAL A 52 -24.33 -4.73 -12.98
C VAL A 52 -23.43 -5.82 -12.38
N PRO A 53 -23.27 -7.02 -12.98
CA PRO A 53 -22.29 -8.00 -12.53
C PRO A 53 -20.86 -7.44 -12.45
N LEU A 54 -20.42 -6.72 -13.49
CA LEU A 54 -19.08 -6.12 -13.49
C LEU A 54 -18.90 -5.08 -12.39
N PHE A 55 -19.90 -4.22 -12.16
CA PHE A 55 -19.87 -3.22 -11.11
C PHE A 55 -19.91 -3.86 -9.72
N MET A 56 -20.61 -4.98 -9.53
CA MET A 56 -20.52 -5.70 -8.27
C MET A 56 -19.09 -6.19 -8.01
N ILE A 57 -18.39 -6.66 -9.04
CA ILE A 57 -17.01 -7.20 -8.97
C ILE A 57 -15.94 -6.09 -8.86
N PHE A 58 -16.15 -4.96 -9.52
CA PHE A 58 -15.11 -3.93 -9.73
C PHE A 58 -15.48 -2.53 -9.22
N GLY A 59 -16.78 -2.23 -9.08
CA GLY A 59 -17.39 -0.92 -8.87
C GLY A 59 -17.30 -0.33 -7.47
N GLY A 60 -16.25 -0.66 -6.72
CA GLY A 60 -15.86 0.04 -5.51
C GLY A 60 -16.94 0.10 -4.42
N TRP A 61 -17.08 -0.96 -3.62
CA TRP A 61 -17.85 -0.87 -2.38
C TRP A 61 -17.00 -0.16 -1.33
N ARG A 62 -17.35 1.08 -0.97
CA ARG A 62 -16.65 1.87 0.06
C ARG A 62 -16.23 1.01 1.25
N PHE A 63 -14.91 0.97 1.48
CA PHE A 63 -14.23 0.32 2.61
C PHE A 63 -14.48 1.02 3.96
N SER A 64 -15.65 1.64 4.13
CA SER A 64 -16.06 2.40 5.31
C SER A 64 -15.95 1.58 6.60
N GLY A 65 -16.29 0.29 6.54
CA GLY A 65 -16.19 -0.62 7.70
C GLY A 65 -14.75 -0.89 8.15
N TYR A 66 -13.80 -0.96 7.20
CA TYR A 66 -12.36 -1.11 7.46
C TYR A 66 -11.87 0.08 8.28
N VAL A 67 -12.07 1.27 7.71
CA VAL A 67 -11.53 2.52 8.23
C VAL A 67 -12.17 2.90 9.56
N LYS A 68 -13.49 2.73 9.69
CA LYS A 68 -14.24 3.19 10.86
C LYS A 68 -13.97 2.31 12.08
N LYS A 69 -13.98 0.98 11.96
CA LYS A 69 -13.69 0.09 13.11
C LYS A 69 -12.22 0.19 13.53
N PHE A 70 -11.33 0.27 12.56
CA PHE A 70 -9.90 0.30 12.81
C PHE A 70 -9.42 1.64 13.37
N ARG A 71 -9.82 2.79 12.79
CA ARG A 71 -9.47 4.12 13.33
C ARG A 71 -10.01 4.35 14.75
N THR A 72 -11.19 3.82 15.08
CA THR A 72 -11.74 3.92 16.45
C THR A 72 -10.97 3.07 17.45
N GLN A 73 -10.40 1.94 17.04
CA GLN A 73 -9.57 1.09 17.91
C GLN A 73 -8.12 1.60 18.01
N LEU A 74 -7.56 2.17 16.94
CA LEU A 74 -6.21 2.75 16.95
C LEU A 74 -6.10 4.16 17.51
N ALA A 75 -7.19 4.92 17.56
CA ALA A 75 -7.24 6.12 18.39
C ALA A 75 -6.95 5.83 19.88
N LYS A 76 -6.98 4.54 20.30
CA LYS A 76 -6.60 4.09 21.64
C LYS A 76 -5.16 3.55 21.72
N THR A 77 -4.50 3.29 20.59
CA THR A 77 -3.09 2.89 20.55
C THR A 77 -2.25 4.14 20.81
N PRO A 78 -1.13 4.05 21.55
CA PRO A 78 -0.36 5.23 21.93
C PRO A 78 0.22 6.01 20.74
N ILE A 79 0.13 5.52 19.50
CA ILE A 79 0.61 6.16 18.25
C ILE A 79 -0.27 7.36 17.87
N ASN A 80 -0.48 8.22 18.85
CA ASN A 80 -0.85 9.59 18.67
C ASN A 80 0.41 10.33 18.19
N ARG A 81 0.23 11.41 17.43
CA ARG A 81 1.32 12.32 17.04
C ARG A 81 2.24 12.61 18.22
N ASP A 82 1.65 12.66 19.41
CA ASP A 82 2.23 12.90 20.74
C ASP A 82 3.35 11.96 21.20
N LEU A 83 3.57 10.79 20.57
CA LEU A 83 4.77 9.98 20.90
C LEU A 83 6.07 10.58 20.37
N LEU A 84 5.99 11.38 19.31
CA LEU A 84 7.16 12.04 18.76
C LEU A 84 7.44 13.30 19.57
N PRO A 85 8.65 13.46 20.16
CA PRO A 85 9.03 14.71 20.80
C PRO A 85 8.82 15.89 19.83
N ASN A 86 8.28 17.00 20.33
CA ASN A 86 7.98 18.17 19.50
C ASN A 86 9.23 18.73 18.80
N THR A 87 10.42 18.56 19.40
CA THR A 87 11.71 18.95 18.82
C THR A 87 12.04 18.21 17.52
N LEU A 88 11.43 17.05 17.29
CA LEU A 88 11.66 16.27 16.08
C LEU A 88 10.70 16.66 14.97
N ARG A 89 9.66 17.45 15.26
CA ARG A 89 8.67 17.86 14.27
C ARG A 89 9.10 19.17 13.64
N LEU A 90 8.79 19.34 12.38
CA LEU A 90 8.95 20.64 11.74
C LEU A 90 7.85 21.58 12.22
N SER A 91 8.24 22.82 12.50
CA SER A 91 7.32 23.92 12.76
C SER A 91 6.55 24.29 11.50
N ARG A 92 5.43 24.98 11.68
CA ARG A 92 4.58 25.45 10.58
C ARG A 92 5.35 26.35 9.59
N THR A 93 6.25 27.20 10.11
CA THR A 93 7.10 28.07 9.30
C THR A 93 8.09 27.29 8.47
N GLU A 94 8.70 26.25 9.02
CA GLU A 94 9.66 25.38 8.31
C GLU A 94 9.00 24.56 7.21
N LEU A 95 7.74 24.14 7.41
CA LEU A 95 7.01 23.36 6.42
C LEU A 95 6.64 24.16 5.16
N GLY A 96 6.31 25.45 5.30
CA GLY A 96 5.85 26.27 4.16
C GLY A 96 4.77 25.57 3.31
N ALA A 97 5.03 25.36 2.02
CA ALA A 97 4.14 24.65 1.10
C ALA A 97 3.93 23.16 1.45
N MET A 98 4.83 22.54 2.22
CA MET A 98 4.76 21.13 2.62
C MET A 98 3.71 20.86 3.72
N GLN A 99 3.13 21.89 4.32
CA GLN A 99 2.05 21.76 5.32
C GLN A 99 0.87 20.92 4.80
N VAL A 100 0.58 21.02 3.50
CA VAL A 100 -0.49 20.24 2.87
C VAL A 100 -0.15 18.75 2.90
N ILE A 101 1.09 18.40 2.59
CA ILE A 101 1.55 17.00 2.55
C ILE A 101 1.50 16.37 3.94
N GLU A 102 1.81 17.11 5.00
CA GLU A 102 1.64 16.64 6.37
C GLU A 102 0.17 16.40 6.76
N LYS A 103 -0.78 17.19 6.22
CA LYS A 103 -2.22 16.95 6.43
C LYS A 103 -2.74 15.72 5.70
N LEU A 104 -2.14 15.39 4.57
CA LEU A 104 -2.43 14.19 3.79
C LEU A 104 -1.84 12.94 4.49
N ALA A 105 -0.70 13.10 5.13
CA ALA A 105 -0.08 12.03 5.90
C ALA A 105 -0.71 11.83 7.28
N ARG A 106 -0.57 10.61 7.79
CA ARG A 106 -1.01 10.25 9.15
C ARG A 106 0.06 10.55 10.20
N PHE A 107 1.31 10.70 9.77
CA PHE A 107 2.47 11.06 10.58
C PHE A 107 3.01 12.44 10.18
N PRO A 108 3.67 13.17 11.11
CA PRO A 108 4.29 14.44 10.80
C PRO A 108 5.60 14.25 10.03
N PHE A 109 6.09 15.33 9.40
CA PHE A 109 7.51 15.37 9.03
C PHE A 109 8.36 15.29 10.29
N THR A 110 9.41 14.49 10.21
CA THR A 110 10.35 14.33 11.32
C THR A 110 11.76 14.72 10.90
N ARG A 111 12.50 15.33 11.83
CA ARG A 111 13.96 15.48 11.81
C ARG A 111 14.60 14.21 12.35
N GLY A 112 15.90 14.05 12.18
CA GLY A 112 16.60 12.93 12.79
C GLY A 112 16.55 11.64 11.98
N ASN A 113 16.34 11.72 10.67
CA ASN A 113 16.30 10.54 9.80
C ASN A 113 17.54 10.46 8.93
N GLU A 114 17.97 9.25 8.62
CA GLU A 114 18.92 8.99 7.53
C GLU A 114 18.21 8.23 6.43
N THR A 115 18.66 8.45 5.20
CA THR A 115 18.11 7.78 4.01
C THR A 115 19.23 7.42 3.05
N ASP A 116 19.22 6.17 2.62
CA ASP A 116 20.11 5.63 1.60
C ASP A 116 19.30 5.13 0.43
N LEU A 117 19.71 5.52 -0.77
CA LEU A 117 19.11 5.05 -2.00
C LEU A 117 19.81 3.75 -2.41
N LEU A 118 19.04 2.69 -2.56
CA LEU A 118 19.50 1.40 -3.04
C LEU A 118 19.04 1.24 -4.48
N ILE A 119 20.00 1.05 -5.37
CA ILE A 119 19.76 0.95 -6.80
C ILE A 119 19.64 -0.51 -7.18
N ASP A 120 18.50 -0.84 -7.78
CA ASP A 120 18.19 -2.15 -8.32
C ASP A 120 18.21 -3.27 -7.27
N ALA A 121 18.00 -4.51 -7.73
CA ALA A 121 17.72 -5.64 -6.85
C ALA A 121 18.94 -6.13 -6.08
N GLU A 122 20.14 -5.99 -6.65
CA GLU A 122 21.38 -6.50 -6.05
C GLU A 122 21.69 -5.78 -4.72
N GLU A 123 21.70 -4.45 -4.74
CA GLU A 123 21.90 -3.64 -3.53
C GLU A 123 20.74 -3.82 -2.53
N THR A 124 19.51 -3.84 -3.04
CA THR A 124 18.31 -3.94 -2.21
C THR A 124 18.23 -5.28 -1.48
N TYR A 125 18.43 -6.40 -2.18
CA TYR A 125 18.37 -7.74 -1.57
C TYR A 125 19.52 -7.96 -0.60
N ALA A 126 20.74 -7.51 -0.95
CA ALA A 126 21.87 -7.60 -0.03
C ALA A 126 21.60 -6.85 1.29
N ALA A 127 21.06 -5.63 1.21
CA ALA A 127 20.73 -4.83 2.38
C ALA A 127 19.57 -5.43 3.20
N ILE A 128 18.53 -5.96 2.54
CA ILE A 128 17.41 -6.62 3.20
C ILE A 128 17.86 -7.89 3.91
N PHE A 129 18.61 -8.77 3.25
CA PHE A 129 19.08 -10.04 3.83
C PHE A 129 20.04 -9.79 5.00
N GLN A 130 20.96 -8.83 4.85
CA GLN A 130 21.81 -8.41 5.96
C GLN A 130 20.99 -7.89 7.15
N SER A 131 19.90 -7.15 6.89
CA SER A 131 19.03 -6.64 7.95
C SER A 131 18.27 -7.78 8.65
N ILE A 132 17.78 -8.78 7.90
CA ILE A 132 17.17 -9.99 8.48
C ILE A 132 18.17 -10.74 9.37
N ASP A 133 19.42 -10.88 8.92
CA ASP A 133 20.44 -11.63 9.64
C ASP A 133 20.89 -10.91 10.91
N ARG A 134 20.87 -9.58 10.92
CA ARG A 134 21.23 -8.75 12.08
C ARG A 134 20.09 -8.50 13.04
N SER A 135 18.84 -8.76 12.66
CA SER A 135 17.72 -8.51 13.55
C SER A 135 17.74 -9.38 14.80
N GLU A 136 17.39 -8.76 15.93
CA GLU A 136 17.41 -9.38 17.26
C GLU A 136 16.03 -9.50 17.90
N ARG A 137 15.06 -8.66 17.52
CA ARG A 137 13.77 -8.54 18.21
C ARG A 137 12.59 -8.81 17.29
N SER A 138 12.50 -8.09 16.18
CA SER A 138 11.33 -8.15 15.31
C SER A 138 11.61 -7.83 13.84
N ILE A 139 10.88 -8.49 12.97
CA ILE A 139 10.88 -8.27 11.53
C ILE A 139 9.43 -8.16 11.07
N LEU A 140 9.08 -7.03 10.45
CA LEU A 140 7.78 -6.80 9.83
C LEU A 140 7.98 -6.62 8.33
N MET A 141 7.40 -7.47 7.51
CA MET A 141 7.61 -7.42 6.06
C MET A 141 6.31 -7.60 5.31
N GLN A 142 6.07 -6.77 4.30
CA GLN A 142 4.98 -6.93 3.36
C GLN A 142 5.43 -6.72 1.92
N PHE A 143 4.97 -7.60 1.03
CA PHE A 143 5.26 -7.55 -0.40
C PHE A 143 4.04 -7.93 -1.22
N TYR A 144 3.94 -7.40 -2.44
CA TYR A 144 2.88 -7.78 -3.36
C TYR A 144 3.16 -9.15 -3.97
N ILE A 145 4.39 -9.39 -4.43
CA ILE A 145 4.83 -10.66 -5.01
C ILE A 145 5.95 -11.26 -4.14
N ILE A 146 5.85 -12.56 -3.89
CA ILE A 146 6.92 -13.36 -3.33
C ILE A 146 6.96 -14.65 -4.12
N ASN A 147 7.92 -14.81 -5.03
CA ASN A 147 8.04 -16.00 -5.85
C ASN A 147 8.70 -17.15 -5.07
N ASN A 148 8.50 -18.40 -5.51
CA ASN A 148 9.23 -19.57 -5.01
C ASN A 148 10.36 -19.96 -5.99
N ASP A 149 11.21 -18.99 -6.32
CA ASP A 149 12.38 -19.11 -7.18
C ASP A 149 13.67 -19.06 -6.34
N ASP A 150 14.85 -18.83 -6.94
CA ASP A 150 16.11 -18.86 -6.18
C ASP A 150 16.15 -17.76 -5.12
N VAL A 151 15.84 -16.51 -5.51
CA VAL A 151 15.72 -15.37 -4.58
C VAL A 151 14.66 -15.62 -3.51
N GLY A 152 13.49 -16.14 -3.88
CA GLY A 152 12.44 -16.46 -2.91
C GLY A 152 12.85 -17.53 -1.90
N ARG A 153 13.52 -18.60 -2.34
CA ARG A 153 14.04 -19.63 -1.44
C ARG A 153 15.13 -19.11 -0.51
N GLU A 154 15.97 -18.21 -1.00
CA GLU A 154 16.96 -17.51 -0.18
C GLU A 154 16.31 -16.63 0.87
N PHE A 155 15.35 -15.79 0.46
CA PHE A 155 14.56 -14.98 1.37
C PHE A 155 13.92 -15.81 2.48
N ALA A 156 13.29 -16.94 2.14
CA ALA A 156 12.73 -17.87 3.11
C ALA A 156 13.78 -18.40 4.11
N ARG A 157 14.99 -18.70 3.64
CA ARG A 157 16.08 -19.20 4.49
C ARG A 157 16.51 -18.18 5.54
N HIS A 158 16.69 -16.92 5.13
CA HIS A 158 17.03 -15.83 6.05
C HIS A 158 15.94 -15.63 7.10
N LEU A 159 14.66 -15.60 6.71
CA LEU A 159 13.55 -15.46 7.65
C LEU A 159 13.45 -16.64 8.64
N ILE A 160 13.62 -17.87 8.15
CA ILE A 160 13.62 -19.07 8.99
C ILE A 160 14.78 -19.00 10.01
N SER A 161 15.97 -18.60 9.56
CA SER A 161 17.11 -18.42 10.46
C SER A 161 16.82 -17.38 11.54
N ALA A 162 16.23 -16.24 11.18
CA ALA A 162 15.84 -15.22 12.16
C ALA A 162 14.81 -15.75 13.19
N ALA A 163 13.78 -16.45 12.73
CA ALA A 163 12.79 -17.06 13.62
C ALA A 163 13.42 -18.09 14.57
N GLN A 164 14.38 -18.90 14.09
CA GLN A 164 15.13 -19.85 14.91
C GLN A 164 16.02 -19.19 15.97
N ARG A 165 16.48 -17.96 15.73
CA ARG A 165 17.18 -17.13 16.74
C ARG A 165 16.22 -16.50 17.76
N GLY A 166 14.91 -16.68 17.62
CA GLY A 166 13.88 -16.13 18.51
C GLY A 166 13.34 -14.76 18.06
N VAL A 167 13.71 -14.27 16.88
CA VAL A 167 13.21 -13.01 16.33
C VAL A 167 11.73 -13.15 15.95
N GLN A 168 10.89 -12.19 16.33
CA GLN A 168 9.49 -12.20 15.96
C GLN A 168 9.29 -11.75 14.51
N VAL A 169 9.05 -12.71 13.62
CA VAL A 169 8.87 -12.43 12.17
C VAL A 169 7.39 -12.43 11.81
N ARG A 170 6.93 -11.32 11.20
CA ARG A 170 5.59 -11.17 10.63
C ARG A 170 5.70 -10.84 9.14
N LEU A 171 5.14 -11.71 8.31
CA LEU A 171 5.17 -11.61 6.85
C LEU A 171 3.75 -11.52 6.28
N LEU A 172 3.46 -10.43 5.60
CA LEU A 172 2.22 -10.19 4.88
C LEU A 172 2.49 -10.28 3.37
N TYR A 173 1.63 -10.95 2.61
CA TYR A 173 1.79 -11.07 1.16
C TYR A 173 0.46 -10.86 0.44
N ASP A 174 0.44 -10.32 -0.78
CA ASP A 174 -0.83 -10.21 -1.51
C ASP A 174 -1.28 -11.56 -2.08
N GLU A 175 -2.54 -11.93 -1.82
CA GLU A 175 -3.11 -13.22 -2.24
C GLU A 175 -3.09 -13.41 -3.78
N ILE A 176 -3.34 -12.35 -4.54
CA ILE A 176 -3.38 -12.41 -6.00
C ILE A 176 -1.98 -12.29 -6.56
N GLY A 177 -1.18 -11.35 -6.04
CA GLY A 177 0.23 -11.21 -6.43
C GLY A 177 1.03 -12.49 -6.24
N CYS A 178 0.74 -13.25 -5.18
CA CYS A 178 1.39 -14.53 -4.87
C CYS A 178 0.60 -15.76 -5.33
N SER A 179 -0.39 -15.64 -6.21
CA SER A 179 -1.24 -16.76 -6.66
C SER A 179 -0.48 -17.92 -7.33
N ARG A 180 0.73 -17.65 -7.85
CA ARG A 180 1.64 -18.65 -8.44
C ARG A 180 2.59 -19.28 -7.42
N THR A 181 2.65 -18.76 -6.20
CA THR A 181 3.53 -19.26 -5.14
C THR A 181 2.81 -20.36 -4.38
N PRO A 182 3.36 -21.59 -4.33
CA PRO A 182 2.67 -22.72 -3.71
C PRO A 182 2.41 -22.47 -2.22
N GLU A 183 1.25 -22.87 -1.69
CA GLU A 183 0.95 -22.79 -0.26
C GLU A 183 2.01 -23.52 0.60
N ALA A 184 2.64 -24.57 0.06
CA ALA A 184 3.75 -25.26 0.71
C ALA A 184 4.92 -24.32 1.07
N TYR A 185 5.17 -23.27 0.28
CA TYR A 185 6.18 -22.26 0.58
C TYR A 185 5.83 -21.48 1.85
N PHE A 186 4.59 -21.00 1.96
CA PHE A 186 4.12 -20.24 3.14
C PHE A 186 3.93 -21.14 4.36
N SER A 187 3.43 -22.36 4.18
CA SER A 187 3.30 -23.37 5.23
C SER A 187 4.65 -23.75 5.84
N ARG A 188 5.72 -23.82 5.04
CA ARG A 188 7.09 -24.01 5.53
C ARG A 188 7.53 -22.86 6.44
N LEU A 189 7.26 -21.61 6.06
CA LEU A 189 7.57 -20.44 6.90
C LEU A 189 6.79 -20.47 8.22
N ARG A 190 5.48 -20.77 8.17
CA ARG A 190 4.64 -20.93 9.37
C ARG A 190 5.17 -22.02 10.31
N SER A 191 5.60 -23.15 9.75
CA SER A 191 6.15 -24.27 10.52
C SER A 191 7.46 -23.92 11.24
N ALA A 192 8.19 -22.92 10.74
CA ALA A 192 9.39 -22.39 11.36
C ALA A 192 9.12 -21.32 12.43
N GLY A 193 7.85 -21.06 12.78
CA GLY A 193 7.46 -20.06 13.79
C GLY A 193 7.23 -18.65 13.25
N ILE A 194 7.22 -18.46 11.92
CA ILE A 194 6.95 -17.16 11.30
C ILE A 194 5.43 -16.93 11.23
N SER A 195 4.97 -15.77 11.68
CA SER A 195 3.58 -15.35 11.48
C SER A 195 3.39 -14.88 10.04
N VAL A 196 2.75 -15.69 9.20
CA VAL A 196 2.49 -15.37 7.79
C VAL A 196 1.01 -15.05 7.57
N SER A 197 0.65 -14.11 6.70
CA SER A 197 -0.76 -13.89 6.33
C SER A 197 -0.93 -13.38 4.90
N PRO A 198 -1.95 -13.83 4.15
CA PRO A 198 -2.35 -13.19 2.91
C PRO A 198 -3.16 -11.91 3.15
N PHE A 199 -2.77 -10.81 2.50
CA PHE A 199 -3.59 -9.62 2.28
C PHE A 199 -4.59 -9.93 1.16
N GLY A 200 -5.79 -10.35 1.53
CA GLY A 200 -6.82 -10.75 0.56
C GLY A 200 -8.03 -11.48 1.16
N SER A 201 -7.89 -12.10 2.33
CA SER A 201 -8.97 -12.85 2.97
C SER A 201 -9.47 -12.20 4.26
N ALA A 202 -10.28 -11.14 4.15
CA ALA A 202 -10.96 -10.56 5.32
C ALA A 202 -12.25 -11.32 5.70
N THR A 203 -12.22 -12.66 5.73
CA THR A 203 -13.29 -13.65 5.99
C THR A 203 -14.14 -14.11 4.79
N ARG A 204 -14.17 -15.44 4.62
CA ARG A 204 -14.63 -16.27 3.48
C ARG A 204 -16.10 -16.14 3.01
N MET A 205 -16.94 -15.28 3.59
CA MET A 205 -18.39 -15.37 3.37
C MET A 205 -19.11 -14.09 2.89
N GLY A 206 -18.46 -12.93 2.81
CA GLY A 206 -19.16 -11.68 2.49
C GLY A 206 -18.47 -10.65 1.57
N LYS A 207 -17.26 -10.93 1.07
CA LYS A 207 -16.41 -9.94 0.39
C LYS A 207 -15.84 -10.41 -0.97
N ARG A 208 -16.54 -11.32 -1.65
CA ARG A 208 -16.07 -12.06 -2.85
C ARG A 208 -15.84 -11.21 -4.12
N PHE A 209 -15.97 -9.90 -4.03
CA PHE A 209 -16.04 -8.99 -5.17
C PHE A 209 -15.16 -7.74 -5.00
N GLN A 210 -14.03 -7.86 -4.28
CA GLN A 210 -13.06 -6.78 -4.07
C GLN A 210 -11.68 -7.17 -4.63
N ILE A 211 -11.68 -7.71 -5.86
CA ILE A 211 -10.44 -8.13 -6.56
C ILE A 211 -9.50 -6.93 -6.72
N ASN A 212 -10.04 -5.73 -6.93
CA ASN A 212 -9.25 -4.50 -7.08
C ASN A 212 -8.56 -4.03 -5.79
N PHE A 213 -8.92 -4.56 -4.61
CA PHE A 213 -8.32 -4.15 -3.34
C PHE A 213 -7.08 -4.99 -3.04
N ARG A 214 -5.94 -4.54 -3.55
CA ARG A 214 -4.65 -5.23 -3.43
C ARG A 214 -3.69 -4.43 -2.55
N ASN A 215 -2.83 -5.13 -1.80
CA ASN A 215 -1.72 -4.47 -1.11
C ASN A 215 -0.51 -4.44 -2.03
N HIS A 216 -0.27 -3.29 -2.63
CA HIS A 216 0.89 -3.09 -3.50
C HIS A 216 2.10 -2.48 -2.78
N ARG A 217 2.01 -2.25 -1.46
CA ARG A 217 3.11 -1.69 -0.67
C ARG A 217 4.23 -2.72 -0.53
N LYS A 218 5.47 -2.26 -0.55
CA LYS A 218 6.62 -3.05 -0.12
C LYS A 218 7.23 -2.34 1.06
N ILE A 219 7.08 -2.92 2.24
CA ILE A 219 7.60 -2.36 3.49
C ILE A 219 8.35 -3.46 4.20
N ALA A 220 9.56 -3.17 4.64
CA ALA A 220 10.28 -4.00 5.60
C ALA A 220 10.71 -3.13 6.79
N VAL A 221 10.48 -3.59 8.01
CA VAL A 221 10.95 -2.94 9.23
C VAL A 221 11.67 -3.96 10.10
N PHE A 222 12.86 -3.57 10.57
CA PHE A 222 13.76 -4.39 11.37
C PHE A 222 13.99 -3.71 12.72
N ASP A 223 13.67 -4.41 13.81
CA ASP A 223 13.84 -3.99 15.21
C ASP A 223 13.33 -2.59 15.54
N ALA A 224 12.30 -2.14 14.82
CA ALA A 224 11.73 -0.80 14.92
C ALA A 224 12.72 0.36 14.67
N GLN A 225 13.87 0.08 14.04
CA GLN A 225 14.99 1.01 13.86
C GLN A 225 15.37 1.23 12.39
N ILE A 226 15.20 0.22 11.53
CA ILE A 226 15.53 0.30 10.11
C ILE A 226 14.28 0.00 9.30
N GLY A 227 13.95 0.86 8.34
CA GLY A 227 12.84 0.70 7.41
C GLY A 227 13.33 0.62 5.95
N PHE A 228 12.55 -0.06 5.13
CA PHE A 228 12.73 -0.12 3.68
C PHE A 228 11.40 0.09 2.97
N THR A 229 11.41 0.81 1.85
CA THR A 229 10.27 0.95 0.93
C THR A 229 10.75 1.17 -0.50
N GLY A 230 9.99 0.73 -1.51
CA GLY A 230 10.42 0.82 -2.91
C GLY A 230 9.48 0.10 -3.88
N GLY A 231 9.93 -0.12 -5.12
CA GLY A 231 9.18 -0.82 -6.17
C GLY A 231 9.41 -2.34 -6.24
N LEU A 232 10.53 -2.82 -5.70
CA LEU A 232 10.96 -4.22 -5.80
C LEU A 232 10.10 -5.18 -4.99
N ASN A 233 9.73 -6.31 -5.60
CA ASN A 233 9.21 -7.48 -4.89
C ASN A 233 10.31 -8.53 -4.69
N ILE A 234 9.96 -9.76 -4.30
CA ILE A 234 10.90 -10.87 -4.11
C ILE A 234 10.79 -11.84 -5.29
N GLY A 235 11.83 -11.90 -6.14
CA GLY A 235 11.89 -12.81 -7.29
C GLY A 235 13.13 -12.65 -8.17
N ASP A 236 13.41 -13.67 -8.99
CA ASP A 236 14.55 -13.76 -9.90
C ASP A 236 14.48 -12.75 -11.06
N GLU A 237 13.28 -12.33 -11.45
CA GLU A 237 13.05 -11.32 -12.50
C GLU A 237 13.76 -9.99 -12.20
N TYR A 238 13.83 -9.62 -10.92
CA TYR A 238 14.43 -8.36 -10.48
C TYR A 238 15.96 -8.37 -10.59
N LEU A 239 16.58 -9.56 -10.62
CA LEU A 239 18.01 -9.74 -10.90
C LEU A 239 18.29 -9.98 -12.39
N GLY A 240 17.30 -9.83 -13.27
CA GLY A 240 17.45 -10.11 -14.70
C GLY A 240 17.69 -11.60 -15.01
N LYS A 241 17.38 -12.51 -14.08
CA LYS A 241 17.61 -13.96 -14.25
C LYS A 241 16.46 -14.67 -15.01
N SER A 242 15.38 -13.97 -15.31
CA SER A 242 14.23 -14.53 -16.05
C SER A 242 14.50 -14.57 -17.56
N LYS A 243 14.03 -15.64 -18.23
CA LYS A 243 14.26 -15.84 -19.68
C LYS A 243 13.76 -14.65 -20.50
N GLY A 244 14.68 -14.01 -21.23
CA GLY A 244 14.38 -12.92 -22.15
C GLY A 244 14.24 -11.53 -21.53
N GLN A 245 14.49 -11.38 -20.22
CA GLN A 245 14.46 -10.06 -19.58
C GLN A 245 15.81 -9.34 -19.66
N ARG A 246 15.75 -8.02 -19.90
CA ARG A 246 16.86 -7.09 -19.69
C ARG A 246 16.93 -6.73 -18.20
N THR A 247 18.02 -6.10 -17.78
CA THR A 247 18.23 -5.53 -16.44
C THR A 247 16.97 -4.82 -15.92
N TRP A 248 16.55 -5.14 -14.70
CA TRP A 248 15.40 -4.50 -14.05
C TRP A 248 15.87 -3.27 -13.26
N ARG A 249 15.47 -2.08 -13.71
CA ARG A 249 15.76 -0.83 -13.00
C ARG A 249 14.67 -0.55 -11.97
N ASP A 250 15.04 -0.44 -10.70
CA ASP A 250 14.12 -0.05 -9.62
C ASP A 250 14.86 0.66 -8.48
N THR A 251 14.13 1.33 -7.62
CA THR A 251 14.71 2.14 -6.55
C THR A 251 14.06 1.76 -5.22
N CYS A 252 14.89 1.39 -4.25
CA CYS A 252 14.48 1.20 -2.86
C CYS A 252 15.13 2.26 -1.97
N LEU A 253 14.42 2.70 -0.95
CA LEU A 253 14.91 3.58 0.08
C LEU A 253 15.08 2.79 1.36
N ARG A 254 16.31 2.70 1.87
CA ARG A 254 16.59 2.34 3.26
C ARG A 254 16.53 3.60 4.10
N PHE A 255 15.90 3.53 5.26
CA PHE A 255 15.80 4.69 6.15
C PHE A 255 15.84 4.30 7.62
N THR A 256 16.38 5.20 8.43
CA THR A 256 16.43 5.09 9.90
C THR A 256 15.84 6.34 10.53
N GLY A 257 15.68 6.32 11.85
CA GLY A 257 15.15 7.46 12.60
C GLY A 257 13.63 7.40 12.82
N PRO A 258 13.02 8.51 13.26
CA PRO A 258 11.61 8.54 13.68
C PRO A 258 10.62 8.11 12.59
N THR A 259 10.96 8.29 11.30
CA THR A 259 10.12 7.92 10.16
C THR A 259 9.86 6.41 10.08
N VAL A 260 10.71 5.57 10.67
CA VAL A 260 10.49 4.12 10.77
C VAL A 260 9.18 3.80 11.49
N LYS A 261 8.77 4.61 12.47
CA LYS A 261 7.50 4.39 13.19
C LYS A 261 6.28 4.55 12.30
N ALA A 262 6.35 5.44 11.29
CA ALA A 262 5.28 5.59 10.33
C ALA A 262 5.14 4.36 9.41
N ALA A 263 6.26 3.74 9.02
CA ALA A 263 6.26 2.49 8.28
C ALA A 263 5.73 1.31 9.13
N GLN A 264 6.12 1.23 10.41
CA GLN A 264 5.57 0.24 11.34
C GLN A 264 4.06 0.38 11.50
N PHE A 265 3.58 1.62 11.66
CA PHE A 265 2.16 1.88 11.76
C PHE A 265 1.45 1.41 10.49
N SER A 266 1.96 1.77 9.32
CA SER A 266 1.43 1.33 8.03
C SER A 266 1.31 -0.19 7.93
N PHE A 267 2.33 -0.93 8.38
CA PHE A 267 2.30 -2.39 8.42
C PHE A 267 1.26 -2.92 9.42
N LEU A 268 1.19 -2.34 10.63
CA LEU A 268 0.20 -2.73 11.64
C LEU A 268 -1.23 -2.56 11.12
N GLU A 269 -1.48 -1.51 10.32
CA GLU A 269 -2.77 -1.32 9.64
C GLU A 269 -3.11 -2.47 8.70
N ASP A 270 -2.18 -2.80 7.83
CA ASP A 270 -2.38 -3.84 6.83
C ASP A 270 -2.45 -5.24 7.47
N TRP A 271 -1.70 -5.48 8.55
CA TRP A 271 -1.76 -6.72 9.33
C TRP A 271 -3.12 -6.90 9.99
N HIS A 272 -3.59 -5.89 10.73
CA HIS A 272 -4.86 -5.97 11.41
C HIS A 272 -6.03 -6.11 10.44
N TRP A 273 -5.95 -5.49 9.25
CA TRP A 273 -6.92 -5.75 8.19
C TRP A 273 -7.00 -7.22 7.81
N ALA A 274 -5.84 -7.84 7.61
CA ALA A 274 -5.73 -9.20 7.13
C ALA A 274 -6.11 -10.25 8.18
N THR A 275 -5.75 -10.02 9.45
CA THR A 275 -5.86 -11.03 10.51
C THR A 275 -6.88 -10.69 11.60
N GLY A 276 -7.21 -9.41 11.77
CA GLY A 276 -7.95 -8.90 12.93
C GLY A 276 -7.11 -8.84 14.22
N GLU A 277 -5.84 -9.24 14.17
CA GLU A 277 -4.96 -9.27 15.33
C GLU A 277 -4.35 -7.89 15.62
N GLN A 278 -4.03 -7.66 16.89
CA GLN A 278 -3.20 -6.56 17.34
C GLN A 278 -2.01 -7.13 18.12
N PHE A 279 -0.89 -6.42 18.07
CA PHE A 279 0.31 -6.79 18.80
C PHE A 279 1.06 -5.53 19.22
N GLU A 280 1.82 -5.66 20.30
CA GLU A 280 2.65 -4.56 20.77
C GLU A 280 3.87 -4.39 19.88
N LEU A 281 4.24 -3.14 19.66
CA LEU A 281 5.38 -2.72 18.86
C LEU A 281 6.25 -1.79 19.68
N ASP A 282 7.54 -1.79 19.37
CA ASP A 282 8.49 -0.87 19.96
C ASP A 282 8.34 0.51 19.30
N TRP A 283 7.83 1.46 20.08
CA TRP A 283 7.63 2.86 19.68
C TRP A 283 8.75 3.79 20.16
N SER A 284 9.81 3.26 20.78
CA SER A 284 10.96 4.05 21.22
C SER A 284 11.60 4.78 20.04
N ILE A 285 11.89 6.07 20.23
CA ILE A 285 12.51 6.89 19.19
C ILE A 285 14.04 6.79 19.36
N PRO A 286 14.79 6.41 18.32
CA PRO A 286 16.24 6.30 18.41
C PRO A 286 16.89 7.67 18.65
N THR A 287 18.10 7.66 19.22
CA THR A 287 18.93 8.86 19.40
C THR A 287 19.34 9.42 18.03
N ILE A 288 19.35 10.74 17.93
CA ILE A 288 19.50 11.47 16.67
C ILE A 288 20.95 11.92 16.48
N GLN A 289 21.44 11.86 15.24
CA GLN A 289 22.71 12.47 14.85
C GLN A 289 22.49 13.92 14.36
N ASP A 290 23.47 14.79 14.57
CA ASP A 290 23.36 16.24 14.34
C ASP A 290 23.19 16.64 12.85
N ASP A 291 23.55 15.77 11.90
CA ASP A 291 23.47 15.98 10.44
C ASP A 291 22.24 15.32 9.78
N ALA A 292 21.27 14.89 10.59
CA ALA A 292 20.16 14.08 10.13
C ALA A 292 19.12 14.85 9.27
N LYS A 293 18.57 14.14 8.28
CA LYS A 293 17.62 14.63 7.28
C LYS A 293 16.19 14.74 7.84
N THR A 294 15.39 15.56 7.15
CA THR A 294 13.93 15.60 7.32
C THR A 294 13.28 14.56 6.42
N ALA A 295 12.33 13.79 6.96
CA ALA A 295 11.57 12.81 6.18
C ALA A 295 10.12 12.70 6.64
N LEU A 296 9.28 12.22 5.74
CA LEU A 296 7.89 11.86 5.97
C LEU A 296 7.59 10.56 5.22
N PHE A 297 6.95 9.61 5.90
CA PHE A 297 6.42 8.41 5.26
C PHE A 297 4.96 8.61 4.90
N LEU A 298 4.64 8.58 3.60
CA LEU A 298 3.28 8.72 3.11
C LEU A 298 2.68 7.36 2.76
N ALA A 299 1.91 6.79 3.69
CA ALA A 299 1.16 5.57 3.46
C ALA A 299 -0.22 5.88 2.87
N THR A 300 -0.40 5.68 1.56
CA THR A 300 -1.66 5.96 0.85
C THR A 300 -2.53 4.70 0.75
N GLY A 301 -3.85 4.87 0.69
CA GLY A 301 -4.75 3.74 0.43
C GLY A 301 -6.16 4.16 0.00
N PRO A 302 -6.94 3.23 -0.60
CA PRO A 302 -8.32 3.49 -1.04
C PRO A 302 -9.29 3.78 0.11
N ALA A 303 -8.85 3.50 1.35
CA ALA A 303 -9.51 3.83 2.60
C ALA A 303 -9.37 5.31 3.01
N ASP A 304 -8.52 6.07 2.32
CA ASP A 304 -8.33 7.50 2.61
C ASP A 304 -9.58 8.29 2.24
N LYS A 305 -9.83 9.36 3.01
CA LYS A 305 -10.96 10.26 2.78
C LYS A 305 -10.82 10.98 1.44
N ASP A 306 -9.60 11.44 1.19
CA ASP A 306 -9.21 12.18 0.01
C ASP A 306 -8.33 11.30 -0.88
N ASP A 307 -8.09 11.74 -2.11
CA ASP A 307 -7.14 11.07 -3.00
C ASP A 307 -5.69 11.44 -2.65
N THR A 308 -5.23 10.90 -1.51
CA THR A 308 -3.97 11.27 -0.84
C THR A 308 -2.77 11.29 -1.79
N PHE A 309 -2.61 10.26 -2.63
CA PHE A 309 -1.46 10.17 -3.53
C PHE A 309 -1.51 11.24 -4.62
N LYS A 310 -2.69 11.43 -5.24
CA LYS A 310 -2.89 12.49 -6.24
C LYS A 310 -2.59 13.88 -5.67
N LEU A 311 -3.18 14.19 -4.51
CA LEU A 311 -2.98 15.48 -3.86
C LEU A 311 -1.51 15.71 -3.48
N PHE A 312 -0.80 14.66 -3.07
CA PHE A 312 0.64 14.72 -2.85
C PHE A 312 1.41 15.06 -4.13
N VAL A 313 1.15 14.36 -5.24
CA VAL A 313 1.84 14.58 -6.52
C VAL A 313 1.60 16.01 -7.02
N VAL A 314 0.36 16.47 -7.05
CA VAL A 314 0.00 17.84 -7.47
C VAL A 314 0.68 18.88 -6.59
N GLN A 315 0.69 18.70 -5.27
CA GLN A 315 1.35 19.63 -4.36
C GLN A 315 2.87 19.63 -4.55
N ALA A 316 3.50 18.46 -4.75
CA ALA A 316 4.94 18.37 -4.98
C ALA A 316 5.35 19.10 -6.27
N ILE A 317 4.58 18.96 -7.35
CA ILE A 317 4.80 19.67 -8.62
C ILE A 317 4.67 21.18 -8.43
N ASN A 318 3.63 21.63 -7.72
CA ASN A 318 3.42 23.07 -7.47
C ASN A 318 4.45 23.68 -6.52
N ALA A 319 5.05 22.87 -5.64
CA ALA A 319 6.10 23.31 -4.71
C ALA A 319 7.50 23.35 -5.35
N ALA A 320 7.72 22.66 -6.47
CA ALA A 320 9.02 22.59 -7.14
C ALA A 320 9.51 23.99 -7.57
N GLN A 321 10.79 24.28 -7.30
CA GLN A 321 11.41 25.57 -7.63
C GLN A 321 12.38 25.50 -8.82
N ASP A 322 13.03 24.35 -9.05
CA ASP A 322 14.10 24.24 -10.07
C ASP A 322 13.85 23.14 -11.12
N SER A 323 13.55 21.90 -10.69
CA SER A 323 13.33 20.79 -11.62
C SER A 323 12.47 19.68 -11.01
N ILE A 324 11.82 18.90 -11.88
CA ILE A 324 11.01 17.73 -11.51
C ILE A 324 11.51 16.53 -12.31
N TRP A 325 11.95 15.49 -11.61
CA TRP A 325 12.39 14.23 -12.20
C TRP A 325 11.35 13.14 -11.87
N ILE A 326 10.77 12.54 -12.91
CA ILE A 326 9.74 11.51 -12.76
C ILE A 326 10.26 10.19 -13.31
N ALA A 327 10.35 9.18 -12.44
CA ALA A 327 10.58 7.80 -12.80
C ALA A 327 9.35 6.98 -12.37
N THR A 328 8.64 6.42 -13.34
CA THR A 328 7.45 5.59 -13.08
C THR A 328 7.38 4.46 -14.11
N PRO A 329 6.97 3.23 -13.72
CA PRO A 329 6.71 2.17 -14.68
C PRO A 329 5.53 2.49 -15.61
N TYR A 330 4.62 3.36 -15.17
CA TYR A 330 3.44 3.76 -15.92
C TYR A 330 3.21 5.26 -15.79
N PHE A 331 3.32 5.99 -16.90
CA PHE A 331 2.97 7.40 -16.97
C PHE A 331 1.57 7.57 -17.57
N VAL A 332 0.55 7.47 -16.71
CA VAL A 332 -0.87 7.65 -17.07
C VAL A 332 -1.50 8.66 -16.09
N PRO A 333 -1.03 9.94 -16.11
CA PRO A 333 -1.53 10.97 -15.20
C PRO A 333 -2.97 11.38 -15.55
N ASP A 334 -3.71 11.88 -14.56
CA ASP A 334 -4.99 12.53 -14.78
C ASP A 334 -4.84 14.01 -15.16
N GLU A 335 -5.95 14.66 -15.49
CA GLU A 335 -5.99 16.05 -15.95
C GLU A 335 -5.40 17.01 -14.91
N GLU A 336 -5.62 16.74 -13.61
CA GLU A 336 -5.08 17.55 -12.53
C GLU A 336 -3.55 17.48 -12.45
N VAL A 337 -2.96 16.29 -12.59
CA VAL A 337 -1.49 16.13 -12.62
C VAL A 337 -0.90 16.78 -13.87
N ILE A 338 -1.52 16.61 -15.04
CA ILE A 338 -1.08 17.27 -16.28
C ILE A 338 -1.15 18.79 -16.15
N THR A 339 -2.22 19.32 -15.58
CA THR A 339 -2.38 20.77 -15.34
C THR A 339 -1.29 21.30 -14.43
N ALA A 340 -0.98 20.59 -13.34
CA ALA A 340 0.10 20.97 -12.43
C ALA A 340 1.46 21.00 -13.15
N LEU A 341 1.76 20.02 -14.01
CA LEU A 341 2.99 19.99 -14.80
C LEU A 341 3.08 21.17 -15.77
N HIS A 342 1.99 21.51 -16.47
CA HIS A 342 1.96 22.69 -17.34
C HIS A 342 2.20 23.99 -16.55
N LEU A 343 1.62 24.13 -15.36
CA LEU A 343 1.86 25.29 -14.49
C LEU A 343 3.31 25.36 -14.01
N ALA A 344 3.96 24.22 -13.76
CA ALA A 344 5.39 24.19 -13.44
C ALA A 344 6.22 24.67 -14.64
N VAL A 345 5.96 24.18 -15.85
CA VAL A 345 6.67 24.66 -17.07
C VAL A 345 6.49 26.17 -17.29
N MET A 346 5.29 26.70 -17.05
CA MET A 346 5.03 28.14 -17.21
C MET A 346 5.71 29.01 -16.15
N ARG A 347 5.92 28.47 -14.94
CA ARG A 347 6.62 29.17 -13.85
C ARG A 347 8.12 29.27 -14.10
N GLY A 348 8.67 28.36 -14.91
CA GLY A 348 10.11 28.08 -14.98
C GLY A 348 10.55 27.18 -13.84
#